data_AF-A0A382L1A3-F1
#
_entry.id   AF-A0A382L1A3-F1
#
_cell.length_a   1.000
_cell.length_b   1.000
_cell.length_c   1.000
_cell.angle_alpha   90.00
_cell.angle_beta   90.00
_cell.angle_gamma   90.00
#
_symmetry.space_group_name_H-M   'P 1'
#
loop_
_entity.id
_entity.type
_entity.pdbx_description
1 polymer ?
#
loop_
_entity_poly.entity_id
_entity_poly.type
_entity_poly.pdbx_seq_one_letter_code
_entity_poly.pdbx_strand_id
1 'polypeptide(L)'
;MGEGEWMLAVLRGAISRSNAREVHAHVAQFDGIESPFGFAAVVLIDESHVSAHCYADEGVLAVDCFTCGEIDPAGIVDDIHGQLSDAIPTLCLIQRTELDRFVGDE
;
A
#
# COMPACT_ATOMS: atom_id res chain seq x y z
N MET A 1 8.77 6.64 -15.54
CA MET A 1 7.78 5.92 -14.71
C MET A 1 7.07 6.98 -13.90
N GLY A 2 5.74 7.03 -13.95
CA GLY A 2 4.95 7.98 -13.16
C GLY A 2 5.00 7.65 -11.67
N GLU A 3 4.64 8.60 -10.80
CA GLU A 3 4.67 8.42 -9.34
C GLU A 3 3.79 7.23 -8.90
N GLY A 4 2.57 7.11 -9.45
CA GLY A 4 1.72 5.96 -9.13
C GLY A 4 2.23 4.63 -9.69
N GLU A 5 2.90 4.62 -10.85
CA GLU A 5 3.55 3.39 -11.36
C GLU A 5 4.71 2.96 -10.44
N TRP A 6 5.45 3.94 -9.92
CA TRP A 6 6.49 3.71 -8.92
C TRP A 6 5.92 3.18 -7.61
N MET A 7 4.83 3.77 -7.12
CA MET A 7 4.17 3.25 -5.93
C MET A 7 3.68 1.82 -6.14
N LEU A 8 3.09 1.52 -7.30
CA LEU A 8 2.68 0.15 -7.63
C LEU A 8 3.87 -0.82 -7.63
N ALA A 9 5.03 -0.40 -8.13
CA ALA A 9 6.25 -1.21 -8.10
C ALA A 9 6.75 -1.45 -6.67
N VAL A 10 6.65 -0.46 -5.78
CA VAL A 10 6.97 -0.59 -4.34
C VAL A 10 6.06 -1.63 -3.68
N LEU A 11 4.75 -1.55 -3.91
CA LEU A 11 3.78 -2.51 -3.37
C LEU A 11 4.09 -3.94 -3.84
N ARG A 12 4.26 -4.13 -5.15
CA ARG A 12 4.59 -5.45 -5.74
C ARG A 12 5.94 -5.99 -5.24
N GLY A 13 6.91 -5.09 -5.03
CA GLY A 13 8.20 -5.42 -4.45
C GLY A 13 8.05 -6.02 -3.05
N ALA A 14 7.24 -5.39 -2.19
CA ALA A 14 6.97 -5.87 -0.85
C ALA A 14 6.24 -7.22 -0.86
N ILE A 15 5.24 -7.38 -1.72
CA ILE A 15 4.55 -8.68 -1.90
C ILE A 15 5.55 -9.76 -2.34
N SER A 16 6.43 -9.47 -3.30
CA SER A 16 7.41 -10.45 -3.80
C SER A 16 8.45 -10.91 -2.76
N ARG A 17 8.69 -10.10 -1.72
CA ARG A 17 9.56 -10.44 -0.58
C ARG A 17 8.81 -11.09 0.58
N SER A 18 7.48 -11.14 0.49
CA SER A 18 6.60 -11.78 1.46
C SER A 18 6.24 -13.21 1.03
N ASN A 19 5.44 -13.90 1.85
CA ASN A 19 4.84 -15.19 1.48
C ASN A 19 3.48 -15.04 0.76
N ALA A 20 3.00 -13.81 0.52
CA ALA A 20 1.75 -13.58 -0.18
C ALA A 20 1.90 -13.78 -1.69
N ARG A 21 0.86 -14.31 -2.33
CA ARG A 21 0.79 -14.46 -3.78
C ARG A 21 0.08 -13.27 -4.41
N GLU A 22 0.74 -12.60 -5.37
CA GLU A 22 0.10 -11.61 -6.23
C GLU A 22 -0.91 -12.30 -7.19
N VAL A 23 -2.14 -11.80 -7.21
CA VAL A 23 -3.22 -12.21 -8.12
C VAL A 23 -3.38 -11.20 -9.25
N HIS A 24 -3.32 -9.91 -8.94
CA HIS A 24 -3.44 -8.81 -9.90
C HIS A 24 -2.81 -7.53 -9.33
N ALA A 25 -2.39 -6.62 -10.20
CA ALA A 25 -1.87 -5.33 -9.80
C ALA A 25 -2.35 -4.25 -10.78
N HIS A 26 -2.79 -3.10 -10.25
CA HIS A 26 -3.28 -1.99 -11.04
C HIS A 26 -2.96 -0.64 -10.38
N VAL A 27 -2.77 0.38 -11.21
CA VAL A 27 -2.73 1.77 -10.78
C VAL A 27 -3.63 2.61 -11.67
N ALA A 28 -4.52 3.37 -11.03
CA ALA A 28 -5.31 4.41 -11.67
C ALA A 28 -4.67 5.77 -11.38
N GLN A 29 -4.40 6.55 -12.42
CA GLN A 29 -3.90 7.92 -12.33
C GLN A 29 -5.07 8.89 -12.38
N PHE A 30 -5.02 9.96 -11.59
CA PHE A 30 -6.04 11.00 -11.55
C PHE A 30 -5.46 12.34 -12.02
N ASP A 31 -6.12 12.96 -12.99
CA ASP A 31 -5.67 14.20 -13.64
C ASP A 31 -6.21 15.48 -13.00
N GLY A 32 -7.00 15.36 -11.92
CA GLY A 32 -7.62 16.49 -11.25
C GLY A 32 -8.98 16.91 -11.81
N ILE A 33 -9.51 16.23 -12.84
CA ILE A 33 -10.79 16.60 -13.47
C ILE A 33 -11.97 15.90 -12.79
N GLU A 34 -11.98 14.55 -12.77
CA GLU A 34 -13.06 13.75 -12.16
C GLU A 34 -12.76 13.37 -10.70
N SER A 35 -11.48 13.32 -10.35
CA SER A 35 -10.97 13.02 -9.01
C SER A 35 -9.78 13.93 -8.71
N PRO A 36 -9.48 14.24 -7.43
CA PRO A 36 -8.31 15.01 -7.07
C PRO A 36 -7.03 14.46 -7.71
N PHE A 37 -6.11 15.34 -8.06
CA PHE A 37 -4.84 14.95 -8.67
C PHE A 37 -4.11 13.93 -7.78
N GLY A 38 -3.54 12.89 -8.39
CA GLY A 38 -2.84 11.83 -7.66
C GLY A 38 -3.05 10.45 -8.29
N PHE A 39 -3.12 9.43 -7.46
CA PHE A 39 -3.30 8.05 -7.91
C PHE A 39 -3.91 7.15 -6.83
N ALA A 40 -4.42 6.01 -7.27
CA ALA A 40 -4.70 4.86 -6.41
C ALA A 40 -4.03 3.61 -7.01
N ALA A 41 -3.22 2.92 -6.21
CA ALA A 41 -2.54 1.68 -6.58
C ALA A 41 -3.05 0.53 -5.72
N VAL A 42 -3.18 -0.66 -6.30
CA VAL A 42 -3.62 -1.86 -5.59
C VAL A 42 -2.91 -3.09 -6.13
N VAL A 43 -2.53 -3.98 -5.21
CA VAL A 43 -2.09 -5.35 -5.47
C VAL A 43 -3.09 -6.28 -4.79
N LEU A 44 -3.86 -7.01 -5.60
CA LEU A 44 -4.71 -8.08 -5.09
C LEU A 44 -3.83 -9.28 -4.75
N ILE A 45 -4.02 -9.82 -3.56
CA ILE A 45 -3.40 -11.07 -3.09
C ILE A 45 -4.48 -12.11 -2.82
N ASP A 46 -4.09 -13.33 -2.46
CA ASP A 46 -5.07 -14.38 -2.13
C ASP A 46 -6.06 -13.90 -1.05
N GLU A 47 -7.33 -13.78 -1.45
CA GLU A 47 -8.47 -13.38 -0.61
C GLU A 47 -8.34 -11.99 0.07
N SER A 48 -7.45 -11.12 -0.41
CA SER A 48 -7.22 -9.80 0.20
C SER A 48 -6.50 -8.80 -0.73
N HIS A 49 -5.87 -7.74 -0.19
CA HIS A 49 -5.20 -6.70 -0.96
C HIS A 49 -4.15 -5.92 -0.15
N VAL A 50 -3.26 -5.27 -0.89
CA VAL A 50 -2.45 -4.14 -0.41
C VAL A 50 -2.68 -2.97 -1.34
N SER A 51 -3.03 -1.79 -0.81
CA SER A 51 -3.34 -0.60 -1.61
C SER A 51 -2.61 0.63 -1.10
N ALA A 52 -2.46 1.61 -1.99
CA ALA A 52 -1.94 2.92 -1.68
C ALA A 52 -2.79 4.00 -2.34
N HIS A 53 -3.14 5.04 -1.58
CA HIS A 53 -3.99 6.14 -2.01
C HIS A 53 -3.26 7.46 -1.81
N CYS A 54 -3.04 8.19 -2.90
CA CYS A 54 -2.38 9.48 -2.88
C CYS A 54 -3.41 10.61 -2.72
N TYR A 55 -3.17 11.46 -1.72
CA TYR A 55 -3.89 12.70 -1.49
C TYR A 55 -2.93 13.86 -1.73
N ALA A 56 -2.75 14.24 -3.00
CA ALA A 56 -1.69 15.16 -3.41
C ALA A 56 -1.84 16.56 -2.77
N ASP A 57 -3.07 17.05 -2.63
CA ASP A 57 -3.35 18.37 -2.03
C ASP A 57 -2.95 18.45 -0.55
N GLU A 58 -2.96 17.30 0.14
CA GLU A 58 -2.59 17.19 1.56
C GLU A 58 -1.14 16.73 1.76
N GLY A 59 -0.47 16.29 0.69
CA GLY A 59 0.86 15.67 0.77
C GLY A 59 0.86 14.34 1.52
N VAL A 60 -0.26 13.62 1.51
CA VAL A 60 -0.45 12.38 2.27
C VAL A 60 -0.51 11.17 1.34
N LEU A 61 0.07 10.06 1.79
CA LEU A 61 -0.09 8.74 1.20
C LEU A 61 -0.67 7.82 2.27
N ALA A 62 -1.85 7.28 2.02
CA ALA A 62 -2.42 6.21 2.84
C ALA A 62 -2.03 4.86 2.24
N VAL A 63 -1.65 3.90 3.09
CA VAL A 63 -1.32 2.53 2.69
C VAL A 63 -2.13 1.57 3.55
N ASP A 64 -2.85 0.67 2.90
CA ASP A 64 -3.61 -0.40 3.54
C ASP A 64 -2.98 -1.73 3.18
N CYS A 65 -2.79 -2.59 4.18
CA CYS A 65 -2.32 -3.95 3.98
C CYS A 65 -3.24 -4.89 4.74
N PHE A 66 -4.02 -5.64 4.00
CA PHE A 66 -4.92 -6.63 4.55
C PHE A 66 -4.47 -8.00 4.05
N THR A 67 -4.33 -8.98 4.94
CA THR A 67 -3.82 -10.32 4.57
C THR A 67 -4.72 -11.43 5.11
N CYS A 68 -4.52 -12.64 4.59
CA CYS A 68 -5.22 -13.85 5.02
C CYS A 68 -4.22 -14.87 5.56
N GLY A 69 -4.68 -15.74 6.48
CA GLY A 69 -3.88 -16.84 6.99
C GLY A 69 -2.70 -16.37 7.84
N GLU A 70 -1.55 -17.02 7.66
CA GLU A 70 -0.32 -16.77 8.42
C GLU A 70 0.58 -15.69 7.79
N ILE A 71 0.06 -14.93 6.82
CA ILE A 71 0.82 -13.86 6.15
C ILE A 71 0.87 -12.66 7.10
N ASP A 72 2.07 -12.30 7.53
CA ASP A 72 2.34 -11.12 8.36
C ASP A 72 2.10 -9.81 7.58
N PRO A 73 1.02 -9.06 7.88
CA PRO A 73 0.76 -7.77 7.24
C PRO A 73 1.73 -6.69 7.71
N ALA A 74 2.20 -6.74 8.97
CA ALA A 74 3.09 -5.74 9.53
C ALA A 74 4.45 -5.76 8.83
N GLY A 75 4.99 -6.95 8.55
CA GLY A 75 6.22 -7.12 7.78
C GLY A 75 6.13 -6.56 6.35
N ILE A 76 4.98 -6.71 5.69
CA ILE A 76 4.75 -6.12 4.36
C ILE A 76 4.72 -4.59 4.43
N VAL A 77 4.00 -4.02 5.40
CA VAL A 77 3.94 -2.56 5.60
C VAL A 77 5.31 -2.00 5.98
N ASP A 78 6.09 -2.71 6.79
CA ASP A 78 7.44 -2.30 7.18
C ASP A 78 8.39 -2.24 5.98
N ASP A 79 8.31 -3.22 5.08
CA ASP A 79 9.10 -3.23 3.85
C ASP A 79 8.68 -2.11 2.88
N ILE A 80 7.37 -1.80 2.78
CA ILE A 80 6.87 -0.64 2.03
C ILE A 80 7.41 0.65 2.65
N HIS A 81 7.25 0.83 3.96
CA HIS A 81 7.69 2.02 4.68
C HIS A 81 9.20 2.24 4.58
N GLY A 82 10.00 1.16 4.65
CA GLY A 82 11.45 1.21 4.47
C GLY A 82 11.84 1.74 3.08
N GLN A 83 11.24 1.18 2.02
CA GLN A 83 11.49 1.65 0.65
C GLN A 83 11.09 3.12 0.45
N LEU A 84 9.96 3.54 1.02
CA LEU A 84 9.52 4.93 0.95
C LEU A 84 10.46 5.86 1.72
N SER A 85 10.91 5.45 2.90
CA SER A 85 11.83 6.23 3.74
C SER A 85 13.21 6.40 3.09
N ASP A 86 13.71 5.35 2.43
CA ASP A 86 14.96 5.37 1.69
C ASP A 86 14.88 6.31 0.47
N ALA A 87 13.74 6.32 -0.21
CA ALA A 87 13.51 7.16 -1.38
C ALA A 87 13.18 8.63 -1.02
N ILE A 88 12.52 8.85 0.12
CA ILE A 88 11.99 10.14 0.56
C ILE A 88 12.48 10.41 1.99
N PRO A 89 13.68 10.99 2.17
CA PRO A 89 14.26 11.23 3.50
C PRO A 89 13.45 12.18 4.40
N THR A 90 12.51 12.93 3.81
CA THR A 90 11.60 13.84 4.52
C THR A 90 10.25 13.21 4.86
N LEU A 91 10.06 11.92 4.54
CA LEU A 91 8.84 11.18 4.86
C LEU A 91 8.63 11.17 6.37
N CYS A 92 7.40 11.41 6.79
CA CYS A 92 6.99 11.34 8.19
C CYS A 92 5.79 10.40 8.32
N LEU A 93 5.91 9.40 9.19
CA LEU A 93 4.79 8.51 9.53
C LEU A 93 3.80 9.28 10.41
N ILE A 94 2.65 9.65 9.85
CA ILE A 94 1.60 10.40 10.56
C ILE A 94 0.82 9.46 11.50
N GLN A 95 0.47 8.27 11.02
CA GLN A 95 -0.33 7.29 11.75
C GLN A 95 -0.01 5.87 11.31
N ARG A 96 -0.08 4.92 12.25
CA ARG A 96 -0.11 3.48 11.98
C ARG A 96 -1.17 2.85 12.86
N THR A 97 -1.97 1.96 12.29
CA THR A 97 -3.00 1.20 13.01
C THR A 97 -2.95 -0.24 12.53
N GLU A 98 -2.96 -1.17 13.47
CA GLU A 98 -2.97 -2.60 13.21
C GLU A 98 -4.21 -3.19 13.89
N LEU A 99 -4.96 -3.99 13.16
CA LEU A 99 -6.23 -4.54 13.60
C LEU A 99 -6.27 -6.03 13.26
N ASP A 100 -6.73 -6.83 14.21
CA ASP A 100 -7.00 -8.24 13.96
C ASP A 100 -8.17 -8.39 12.98
N ARG A 101 -8.00 -9.29 12.01
CA ARG A 101 -9.01 -9.55 10.97
C ARG A 101 -10.34 -10.05 11.53
N PHE A 102 -10.28 -10.86 12.58
CA PHE A 102 -11.45 -11.43 13.23
C PHE A 102 -11.42 -11.05 14.71
N VAL A 103 -12.36 -10.22 15.12
CA VAL A 103 -12.67 -9.98 16.53
C VAL A 103 -13.79 -10.95 16.89
N GLY A 104 -13.45 -12.13 17.40
CA GLY A 104 -14.41 -13.05 18.00
C GLY A 104 -14.37 -12.90 19.52
N ASP A 105 -15.54 -12.78 20.15
CA ASP A 105 -15.65 -13.13 21.57
C ASP A 105 -15.30 -14.62 21.71
N GLU A 106 -14.32 -14.95 22.57
CA GLU A 106 -14.06 -16.34 23.00
C GLU A 106 -15.31 -16.99 23.63
#